data_AF-A0A6G6PES5-F1
#
_entry.id   AF-A0A6G6PES5-F1
#
_cell.length_a   1.000
_cell.length_b   1.000
_cell.length_c   1.000
_cell.angle_alpha   90.00
_cell.angle_beta   90.00
_cell.angle_gamma   90.00
#
_symmetry.space_group_name_H-M   'P 1'
#
loop_
_entity.id
_entity.type
_entity.pdbx_description
1 polymer ?
#
loop_
_entity_poly.entity_id
_entity_poly.type
_entity_poly.pdbx_seq_one_letter_code
_entity_poly.pdbx_strand_id
1 'polypeptide(L)'
;MNAPKKAAAKPKKKYRKTKEEINAEGRERKREKKHRGHKSGSRYVEQASNKQNGGQNTSTDPRLGSKKPVPLIVDEKQVTKPAVEKKQPAVKEKLTPEKELEMLESDDRLDSILARLEDGETITAQEQEYVDTCLDRIDELMNILGIEYSEEEEEEDEEKLDDIMRILKSK
;
A
#
# COMPACT_ATOMS: atom_id res chain seq x y z
N MET A 1 -34.21 37.25 -46.37
CA MET A 1 -33.31 37.99 -45.44
C MET A 1 -32.76 36.99 -44.43
N ASN A 2 -31.58 36.41 -44.65
CA ASN A 2 -30.91 35.56 -43.65
C ASN A 2 -29.49 36.09 -43.44
N ALA A 3 -29.23 36.68 -42.27
CA ALA A 3 -27.92 37.19 -41.90
C ALA A 3 -26.97 36.02 -41.54
N PRO A 4 -25.67 36.09 -41.88
CA PRO A 4 -24.72 35.04 -41.55
C PRO A 4 -24.41 35.05 -40.05
N LYS A 5 -24.51 33.86 -39.44
CA LYS A 5 -24.18 33.61 -38.03
C LYS A 5 -22.68 33.84 -37.81
N LYS A 6 -22.31 34.73 -36.88
CA LYS A 6 -20.93 34.94 -36.44
C LYS A 6 -20.38 33.64 -35.83
N ALA A 7 -19.21 33.21 -36.30
CA ALA A 7 -18.52 32.03 -35.79
C ALA A 7 -18.11 32.24 -34.33
N ALA A 8 -18.48 31.30 -33.45
CA ALA A 8 -18.09 31.28 -32.05
C ALA A 8 -16.58 31.06 -31.91
N ALA A 9 -15.90 31.94 -31.15
CA ALA A 9 -14.48 31.84 -30.88
C ALA A 9 -14.17 30.54 -30.11
N LYS A 10 -13.26 29.72 -30.65
CA LYS A 10 -12.79 28.49 -30.01
C LYS A 10 -12.08 28.81 -28.69
N PRO A 11 -12.25 28.01 -27.61
CA PRO A 11 -11.59 28.26 -26.33
C PRO A 11 -10.07 28.15 -26.50
N LYS A 12 -9.35 29.20 -26.11
CA LYS A 12 -7.87 29.23 -26.15
C LYS A 12 -7.32 28.13 -25.24
N LYS A 13 -6.41 27.31 -25.77
CA LYS A 13 -5.71 26.26 -25.00
C LYS A 13 -5.03 26.91 -23.79
N LYS A 14 -5.28 26.37 -22.59
CA LYS A 14 -4.62 26.84 -21.36
C LYS A 14 -3.12 26.62 -21.53
N TYR A 15 -2.34 27.70 -21.64
CA TYR A 15 -0.89 27.65 -21.66
C TYR A 15 -0.42 26.99 -20.37
N ARG A 16 0.31 25.87 -20.50
CA ARG A 16 0.95 25.21 -19.37
C ARG A 16 2.29 25.90 -19.17
N LYS A 17 2.50 26.45 -17.99
CA LYS A 17 3.73 27.14 -17.64
C LYS A 17 4.93 26.19 -17.82
N THR A 18 6.04 26.72 -18.31
CA THR A 18 7.28 25.95 -18.43
C THR A 18 7.84 25.67 -17.03
N LYS A 19 8.76 24.70 -16.91
CA LYS A 19 9.40 24.38 -15.62
C LYS A 19 10.13 25.59 -15.04
N GLU A 20 10.75 26.40 -15.90
CA GLU A 20 11.46 27.63 -15.53
C GLU A 20 10.50 28.70 -14.98
N GLU A 21 9.35 28.89 -15.63
CA GLU A 21 8.32 29.82 -15.16
C GLU A 21 7.74 29.40 -13.80
N ILE A 22 7.50 28.10 -13.59
CA ILE A 22 7.05 27.56 -12.30
C ILE A 22 8.10 27.80 -11.21
N ASN A 23 9.38 27.60 -11.54
CA ASN A 23 10.49 27.82 -10.61
C ASN A 23 10.67 29.32 -10.29
N ALA A 24 10.45 30.22 -11.26
CA ALA A 24 10.47 31.66 -11.05
C ALA A 24 9.32 32.11 -10.13
N GLU A 25 8.09 31.66 -10.41
CA GLU A 25 6.90 31.94 -9.59
C GLU A 25 7.05 31.40 -8.15
N GLY A 26 7.64 30.21 -7.99
CA GLY A 26 7.93 29.66 -6.67
C GLY A 26 8.90 30.53 -5.86
N ARG A 27 9.95 31.06 -6.50
CA ARG A 27 10.91 31.99 -5.86
C ARG A 27 10.26 33.32 -5.49
N GLU A 28 9.43 33.86 -6.37
CA GLU A 28 8.68 35.08 -6.14
C GLU A 28 7.70 34.93 -4.97
N ARG A 29 6.89 33.87 -4.96
CA ARG A 29 5.96 33.57 -3.86
C ARG A 29 6.66 33.38 -2.53
N LYS A 30 7.88 32.80 -2.53
CA LYS A 30 8.71 32.70 -1.32
C LYS A 30 9.19 34.07 -0.86
N ARG A 31 9.57 34.96 -1.77
CA ARG A 31 9.96 36.35 -1.46
C ARG A 31 8.79 37.16 -0.89
N GLU A 32 7.60 37.05 -1.47
CA GLU A 32 6.39 37.71 -0.96
C GLU A 32 6.02 37.23 0.46
N LYS A 33 6.05 35.90 0.69
CA LYS A 33 5.74 35.32 2.00
C LYS A 33 6.78 35.66 3.08
N LYS A 34 8.05 35.90 2.71
CA LYS A 34 9.10 36.28 3.67
C LYS A 34 8.81 37.61 4.37
N HIS A 35 8.19 38.56 3.68
CA HIS A 35 7.89 39.88 4.23
C HIS A 35 6.46 40.03 4.72
N ARG A 36 5.58 39.08 4.39
CA ARG A 36 4.20 39.05 4.86
C ARG A 36 4.11 38.24 6.16
N GLY A 37 3.99 38.94 7.30
CA GLY A 37 3.58 38.31 8.56
C GLY A 37 2.18 37.68 8.49
N HIS A 38 1.84 36.83 9.45
CA HIS A 38 0.47 36.33 9.59
C HIS A 38 -0.50 37.51 9.76
N LYS A 39 -1.70 37.42 9.16
CA LYS A 39 -2.74 38.44 9.34
C LYS A 39 -3.06 38.55 10.83
N SER A 40 -3.00 39.78 11.36
CA SER A 40 -3.45 40.09 12.71
C SER A 40 -4.94 39.78 12.86
N GLY A 41 -5.37 39.29 14.03
CA GLY A 41 -6.78 39.02 14.33
C GLY A 41 -7.31 37.61 14.00
N SER A 42 -6.51 36.70 13.42
CA SER A 42 -6.97 35.32 13.11
C SER A 42 -7.34 34.46 14.34
N ARG A 43 -7.09 34.94 15.56
CA ARG A 43 -7.39 34.23 16.81
C ARG A 43 -8.84 34.41 17.29
N TYR A 44 -9.52 35.47 16.83
CA TYR A 44 -10.89 35.82 17.26
C TYR A 44 -11.76 36.20 16.05
N VAL A 45 -11.65 35.46 14.94
CA VAL A 45 -12.71 35.52 13.93
C VAL A 45 -13.72 34.48 14.36
N GLU A 46 -14.66 34.89 15.21
CA GLU A 46 -15.89 34.16 15.46
C GLU A 46 -16.58 34.05 14.10
N GLN A 47 -16.48 32.88 13.47
CA GLN A 47 -17.24 32.59 12.25
C GLN A 47 -18.71 32.66 12.66
N ALA A 48 -19.35 33.79 12.35
CA ALA A 48 -20.78 33.96 12.51
C ALA A 48 -21.45 32.76 11.84
N SER A 49 -21.98 31.87 12.67
CA SER A 49 -22.58 30.62 12.25
C SER A 49 -23.95 30.93 11.65
N ASN A 50 -23.94 31.44 10.43
CA ASN A 50 -25.14 31.50 9.62
C ASN A 50 -25.49 30.06 9.25
N LYS A 51 -26.35 29.48 10.07
CA LYS A 51 -26.73 28.09 10.08
C LYS A 51 -27.72 27.86 8.94
N GLN A 52 -27.20 27.65 7.73
CA GLN A 52 -27.97 27.08 6.63
C GLN A 52 -27.19 25.95 5.98
N ASN A 53 -27.71 24.74 6.22
CA ASN A 53 -27.61 23.51 5.46
C ASN A 53 -26.36 23.26 4.59
N GLY A 54 -25.65 22.19 4.93
CA GLY A 54 -24.90 21.39 3.95
C GLY A 54 -23.50 21.01 4.41
N GLY A 55 -23.39 19.88 5.11
CA GLY A 55 -22.23 18.97 5.00
C GLY A 55 -20.84 19.57 5.19
N GLN A 56 -20.61 20.41 6.19
CA GLN A 56 -19.25 20.81 6.55
C GLN A 56 -18.80 20.07 7.81
N ASN A 57 -17.80 19.19 7.64
CA ASN A 57 -16.99 18.64 8.73
C ASN A 57 -16.21 19.80 9.36
N THR A 58 -16.85 20.53 10.27
CA THR A 58 -16.12 21.37 11.21
C THR A 58 -15.45 20.44 12.23
N SER A 59 -14.18 20.69 12.56
CA SER A 59 -13.48 19.95 13.60
C SER A 59 -14.18 20.22 14.93
N THR A 60 -15.04 19.30 15.35
CA THR A 60 -15.69 19.36 16.66
C THR A 60 -14.64 19.20 17.74
N ASP A 61 -14.74 19.98 18.82
CA ASP A 61 -13.84 19.87 19.97
C ASP A 61 -13.77 18.41 20.46
N PRO A 62 -12.59 17.79 20.53
CA PRO A 62 -12.44 16.40 20.99
C PRO A 62 -13.04 16.12 22.37
N ARG A 63 -13.21 17.15 23.21
CA ARG A 63 -13.82 17.03 24.54
C ARG A 63 -15.35 16.92 24.49
N LEU A 64 -15.97 17.45 23.44
CA LEU A 64 -17.41 17.40 23.21
C LEU A 64 -17.70 16.26 22.25
N GLY A 65 -18.02 15.08 22.80
CA GLY A 65 -18.34 13.89 22.00
C GLY A 65 -19.52 14.10 21.03
N SER A 66 -19.74 13.10 20.17
CA SER A 66 -20.80 13.12 19.15
C SER A 66 -22.19 13.33 19.79
N LYS A 67 -22.85 14.45 19.47
CA LYS A 67 -24.25 14.74 19.87
C LYS A 67 -25.29 14.33 18.82
N LYS A 68 -24.95 13.40 17.92
CA LYS A 68 -25.91 12.87 16.93
C LYS A 68 -26.91 11.95 17.64
N PRO A 69 -28.23 12.21 17.58
CA PRO A 69 -29.23 11.36 18.23
C PRO A 69 -29.25 9.97 17.59
N VAL A 70 -29.33 8.93 18.43
CA VAL A 70 -29.44 7.54 18.00
C VAL A 70 -30.92 7.12 18.08
N PRO A 71 -31.54 6.64 16.99
CA PRO A 71 -32.93 6.20 17.02
C PRO A 71 -33.08 4.90 17.83
N LEU A 72 -34.14 4.81 18.63
CA LEU A 72 -34.42 3.68 19.52
C LEU A 72 -35.18 2.54 18.84
N ILE A 73 -35.72 2.77 17.65
CA ILE A 73 -36.53 1.80 16.89
C ILE A 73 -35.83 1.58 15.56
N VAL A 74 -35.60 0.32 15.21
CA VAL A 74 -35.00 -0.06 13.93
C VAL A 74 -36.11 -0.12 12.89
N ASP A 75 -36.37 1.00 12.20
CA ASP A 75 -37.24 0.98 11.03
C ASP A 75 -36.54 0.22 9.89
N GLU A 76 -37.10 -0.92 9.47
CA GLU A 76 -36.59 -1.78 8.38
C GLU A 76 -36.56 -1.09 7.00
N LYS A 77 -37.04 0.16 6.92
CA LYS A 77 -37.11 0.95 5.70
C LYS A 77 -36.30 2.23 5.84
N GLN A 78 -34.97 2.08 5.84
CA GLN A 78 -34.04 2.95 5.10
C GLN A 78 -32.59 2.51 5.35
N VAL A 79 -32.26 1.29 4.90
CA VAL A 79 -30.87 1.01 4.51
C VAL A 79 -30.66 1.67 3.14
N THR A 80 -30.57 3.00 3.11
CA THR A 80 -29.75 3.62 2.06
C THR A 80 -28.34 3.17 2.39
N LYS A 81 -27.90 2.13 1.68
CA LYS A 81 -26.55 1.61 1.77
C LYS A 81 -25.62 2.83 1.76
N PRO A 82 -24.86 3.13 2.83
CA PRO A 82 -23.70 3.98 2.61
C PRO A 82 -22.95 3.27 1.51
N ALA A 83 -22.63 3.99 0.43
CA ALA A 83 -21.64 3.52 -0.50
C ALA A 83 -20.44 3.17 0.36
N VAL A 84 -20.28 1.87 0.62
CA VAL A 84 -19.09 1.32 1.21
C VAL A 84 -18.08 1.64 0.14
N GLU A 85 -17.44 2.80 0.27
CA GLU A 85 -16.06 2.94 -0.15
C GLU A 85 -15.44 1.66 0.36
N LYS A 86 -15.15 0.76 -0.59
CA LYS A 86 -14.41 -0.45 -0.34
C LYS A 86 -13.19 0.05 0.40
N LYS A 87 -13.21 -0.04 1.74
CA LYS A 87 -11.99 0.00 2.53
C LYS A 87 -11.14 -0.98 1.78
N GLN A 88 -10.11 -0.46 1.11
CA GLN A 88 -9.13 -1.33 0.49
C GLN A 88 -8.83 -2.37 1.56
N PRO A 89 -9.04 -3.67 1.28
CA PRO A 89 -8.80 -4.68 2.28
C PRO A 89 -7.44 -4.34 2.85
N ALA A 90 -7.39 -4.06 4.16
CA ALA A 90 -6.16 -3.77 4.83
C ALA A 90 -5.20 -4.82 4.31
N VAL A 91 -4.21 -4.38 3.55
CA VAL A 91 -3.23 -5.25 2.93
C VAL A 91 -2.58 -5.86 4.16
N LYS A 92 -3.06 -7.03 4.58
CA LYS A 92 -2.30 -7.93 5.41
C LYS A 92 -0.98 -7.93 4.70
N GLU A 93 0.04 -7.36 5.34
CA GLU A 93 1.38 -7.31 4.79
C GLU A 93 1.62 -8.72 4.28
N LYS A 94 1.65 -8.87 2.95
CA LYS A 94 1.81 -10.18 2.35
C LYS A 94 3.13 -10.64 2.92
N LEU A 95 3.10 -11.73 3.69
CA LEU A 95 4.32 -12.30 4.24
C LEU A 95 5.27 -12.42 3.05
N THR A 96 6.50 -11.91 3.20
CA THR A 96 7.49 -12.08 2.15
C THR A 96 7.67 -13.58 1.94
N PRO A 97 7.83 -14.08 0.71
CA PRO A 97 7.99 -15.51 0.46
C PRO A 97 9.10 -16.12 1.34
N GLU A 98 10.18 -15.38 1.60
CA GLU A 98 11.25 -15.74 2.55
C GLU A 98 10.76 -16.01 3.97
N LYS A 99 9.85 -15.17 4.47
CA LYS A 99 9.34 -15.27 5.84
C LYS A 99 8.27 -16.35 5.98
N GLU A 100 7.54 -16.64 4.90
CA GLU A 100 6.66 -17.81 4.86
C GLU A 100 7.48 -19.10 4.86
N LEU A 101 8.57 -19.14 4.11
CA LEU A 101 9.50 -20.28 4.07
C LEU A 101 10.11 -20.52 5.45
N GLU A 102 10.66 -19.48 6.10
CA GLU A 102 11.21 -19.57 7.46
C GLU A 102 10.18 -20.05 8.49
N MET A 103 8.90 -19.65 8.34
CA MET A 103 7.83 -20.12 9.20
C MET A 103 7.53 -21.61 8.99
N LEU A 104 7.58 -22.11 7.75
CA LEU A 104 7.37 -23.53 7.44
C LEU A 104 8.56 -24.39 7.90
N GLU A 105 9.79 -23.90 7.74
CA GLU A 105 11.02 -24.55 8.20
C GLU A 105 11.14 -24.61 9.74
N SER A 106 10.44 -23.72 10.44
CA SER A 106 10.42 -23.65 11.91
C SER A 106 9.15 -24.21 12.54
N ASP A 107 8.33 -24.96 11.79
CA ASP A 107 7.11 -25.56 12.31
C ASP A 107 7.41 -26.81 13.16
N ASP A 108 7.33 -26.66 14.48
CA ASP A 108 7.47 -27.74 15.48
C ASP A 108 6.64 -28.99 15.14
N ARG A 109 5.45 -28.81 14.53
CA ARG A 109 4.59 -29.94 14.19
C ARG A 109 5.19 -30.77 13.06
N LEU A 110 5.66 -30.11 12.00
CA LEU A 110 6.29 -30.77 10.86
C LEU A 110 7.54 -31.53 11.33
N ASP A 111 8.40 -30.86 12.11
CA ASP A 111 9.61 -31.46 12.70
C ASP A 111 9.30 -32.71 13.52
N SER A 112 8.26 -32.65 14.36
CA SER A 112 7.87 -33.80 15.19
C SER A 112 7.37 -35.01 14.40
N ILE A 113 6.79 -34.79 13.21
CA ILE A 113 6.32 -35.85 12.33
C ILE A 113 7.51 -36.45 11.60
N LEU A 114 8.43 -35.61 11.10
CA LEU A 114 9.65 -36.06 10.44
C LEU A 114 10.56 -36.88 11.37
N ALA A 115 10.76 -36.43 12.61
CA ALA A 115 11.55 -37.17 13.60
C ALA A 115 10.96 -38.57 13.88
N ARG A 116 9.63 -38.70 14.00
CA ARG A 116 8.95 -40.01 14.15
C ARG A 116 9.15 -40.89 12.92
N LEU A 117 9.17 -40.30 11.73
CA LEU A 117 9.41 -40.99 10.47
C LEU A 117 10.86 -41.50 10.39
N GLU A 118 11.83 -40.71 10.87
CA GLU A 118 13.25 -41.12 11.01
C GLU A 118 13.42 -42.26 12.02
N ASP A 119 12.67 -42.23 13.13
CA ASP A 119 12.62 -43.31 14.13
C ASP A 119 11.92 -44.59 13.60
N GLY A 120 11.34 -44.53 12.39
CA GLY A 120 10.69 -45.65 11.71
C GLY A 120 9.25 -45.91 12.17
N GLU A 121 8.63 -44.95 12.87
CA GLU A 121 7.21 -45.03 13.25
C GLU A 121 6.30 -44.77 12.04
N THR A 122 5.18 -45.49 11.97
CA THR A 122 4.19 -45.29 10.90
C THR A 122 3.30 -44.10 11.24
N ILE A 123 3.30 -43.08 10.38
CA ILE A 123 2.43 -41.91 10.50
C ILE A 123 1.05 -42.14 9.90
N THR A 124 0.06 -41.37 10.34
CA THR A 124 -1.31 -41.46 9.83
C THR A 124 -1.44 -40.84 8.43
N ALA A 125 -2.46 -41.23 7.67
CA ALA A 125 -2.68 -40.67 6.33
C ALA A 125 -2.87 -39.13 6.33
N GLN A 126 -3.44 -38.58 7.40
CA GLN A 126 -3.60 -37.13 7.56
C GLN A 126 -2.28 -36.42 7.87
N GLU A 127 -1.38 -37.06 8.61
CA GLU A 127 -0.04 -36.53 8.86
C GLU A 127 0.81 -36.58 7.58
N GLN A 128 0.69 -37.64 6.79
CA GLN A 128 1.37 -37.72 5.49
C GLN A 128 0.88 -36.64 4.53
N GLU A 129 -0.45 -36.48 4.38
CA GLU A 129 -1.02 -35.42 3.55
C GLU A 129 -0.56 -34.03 4.01
N TYR A 130 -0.47 -33.80 5.33
CA TYR A 130 0.07 -32.56 5.87
C TYR A 130 1.53 -32.34 5.46
N VAL A 131 2.40 -33.33 5.66
CA VAL A 131 3.81 -33.26 5.27
C VAL A 131 3.94 -32.96 3.77
N ASP A 132 3.23 -33.70 2.93
CA ASP A 132 3.26 -33.53 1.48
C ASP A 132 2.85 -32.10 1.08
N THR A 133 1.76 -31.58 1.65
CA THR A 133 1.31 -30.20 1.37
C THR A 133 2.30 -29.12 1.84
N CYS A 134 3.00 -29.36 2.95
CA CYS A 134 4.02 -28.44 3.45
C CYS A 134 5.25 -28.44 2.53
N LEU A 135 5.70 -29.62 2.09
CA LEU A 135 6.84 -29.77 1.17
C LEU A 135 6.54 -29.15 -0.20
N ASP A 136 5.36 -29.41 -0.77
CA ASP A 136 4.92 -28.77 -2.03
C ASP A 136 4.94 -27.24 -1.92
N ARG A 137 4.51 -26.70 -0.77
CA ARG A 137 4.51 -25.26 -0.53
C ARG A 137 5.93 -24.69 -0.39
N ILE A 138 6.82 -25.42 0.27
CA ILE A 138 8.24 -25.07 0.40
C ILE A 138 8.89 -25.00 -0.99
N ASP A 139 8.65 -25.98 -1.85
CA ASP A 139 9.16 -26.01 -3.23
C ASP A 139 8.64 -24.83 -4.05
N GLU A 140 7.34 -24.50 -3.97
CA GLU A 140 6.79 -23.30 -4.60
C GLU A 140 7.50 -22.02 -4.12
N LEU A 141 7.77 -21.90 -2.81
CA LEU A 141 8.42 -20.73 -2.23
C LEU A 141 9.88 -20.63 -2.67
N MET A 142 10.62 -21.74 -2.73
CA MET A 142 11.99 -21.78 -3.25
C MET A 142 12.05 -21.33 -4.71
N ASN A 143 11.13 -21.80 -5.56
CA ASN A 143 11.01 -21.37 -6.95
C ASN A 143 10.69 -19.87 -7.08
N ILE A 144 9.77 -19.34 -6.24
CA ILE A 144 9.44 -17.90 -6.24
C ILE A 144 10.66 -17.04 -5.83
N LEU A 145 11.50 -17.55 -4.94
CA LEU A 145 12.71 -16.87 -4.48
C LEU A 145 13.87 -16.99 -5.49
N GLY A 146 13.75 -17.86 -6.49
CA GLY A 146 14.82 -18.13 -7.45
C GLY A 146 15.99 -18.90 -6.84
N ILE A 147 15.73 -19.68 -5.78
CA ILE A 147 16.66 -20.70 -5.27
C ILE A 147 16.36 -21.99 -6.04
N GLU A 148 16.36 -21.92 -7.37
CA GLU A 148 16.20 -23.11 -8.19
C GLU A 148 17.49 -23.93 -8.07
N TYR A 149 17.39 -25.16 -7.56
CA TYR A 149 18.45 -26.17 -7.70
C TYR A 149 18.48 -26.67 -9.15
N SER A 150 18.77 -25.78 -10.09
CA SER A 150 19.06 -26.21 -11.46
C SER A 150 20.51 -26.72 -11.47
N GLU A 151 20.70 -28.01 -11.77
CA GLU A 151 22.03 -28.62 -11.94
C GLU A 151 22.87 -27.92 -13.03
N GLU A 152 22.27 -27.05 -13.86
CA GLU A 152 22.96 -26.24 -14.88
C GLU A 152 23.64 -24.97 -14.31
N GLU A 153 23.29 -24.50 -13.11
CA GLU A 153 23.87 -23.25 -12.55
C GLU A 153 25.17 -23.48 -11.77
N GLU A 154 25.43 -24.71 -11.31
CA GLU A 154 26.68 -25.08 -10.62
C GLU A 154 27.94 -24.94 -11.50
N GLU A 155 27.86 -25.25 -12.80
CA GLU A 155 29.01 -25.14 -13.72
C GLU A 155 29.40 -23.68 -14.01
N GLU A 156 28.43 -22.75 -14.10
CA GLU A 156 28.71 -21.34 -14.37
C GLU A 156 29.27 -20.59 -13.16
N ASP A 157 28.88 -20.98 -11.95
CA ASP A 157 29.34 -20.32 -10.73
C ASP A 157 30.76 -20.74 -10.35
N GLU A 158 31.18 -21.98 -10.63
CA GLU A 158 32.58 -22.41 -10.47
C GLU A 158 33.54 -21.57 -11.33
N GLU A 159 33.21 -21.30 -12.60
CA GLU A 159 34.05 -20.48 -13.49
C GLU A 159 34.15 -19.02 -13.03
N LYS A 160 33.04 -18.44 -12.54
CA LYS A 160 33.01 -17.07 -12.00
C LYS A 160 33.81 -16.97 -10.69
N LEU A 161 33.72 -17.97 -9.83
CA LEU A 161 34.49 -18.05 -8.59
C LEU A 161 36.00 -18.15 -8.86
N ASP A 162 36.38 -18.94 -9.87
CA ASP A 162 37.78 -19.07 -10.30
C ASP A 162 38.35 -17.75 -10.87
N ASP A 163 37.58 -16.99 -11.65
CA ASP A 163 38.02 -15.69 -12.16
C ASP A 163 38.16 -14.64 -11.03
N ILE A 164 37.24 -14.64 -10.06
CA ILE A 164 37.34 -13.81 -8.85
C ILE A 164 38.58 -14.17 -8.01
N MET A 165 38.83 -15.47 -7.79
CA MET A 165 40.02 -15.92 -7.07
C MET A 165 41.31 -15.54 -7.79
N ARG A 166 41.33 -15.65 -9.12
CA ARG A 166 42.47 -15.27 -9.95
C ARG A 166 42.75 -13.76 -9.86
N ILE A 167 41.72 -12.92 -9.90
CA ILE A 167 41.84 -11.47 -9.71
C ILE A 167 42.38 -11.15 -8.31
N LEU A 168 41.84 -11.80 -7.27
CA LEU A 168 42.24 -11.58 -5.87
C LEU A 168 43.69 -11.99 -5.60
N LYS A 169 44.16 -13.06 -6.24
CA LYS A 169 45.53 -13.58 -6.12
C LYS A 169 46.56 -12.83 -6.98
N SER A 170 46.10 -11.99 -7.91
CA SER A 170 46.94 -11.20 -8.82
C SER A 170 47.36 -9.82 -8.25
N LYS A 171 47.12 -9.57 -6.97
CA LYS A 171 47.41 -8.31 -6.27
C LYS A 171 48.41 -8.53 -5.14
#